data_AF-A0A497K8U6-F1
#
_entry.id   AF-A0A497K8U6-F1
#
_cell.length_a   1.000
_cell.length_b   1.000
_cell.length_c   1.000
_cell.angle_alpha   90.00
_cell.angle_beta   90.00
_cell.angle_gamma   90.00
#
_symmetry.space_group_name_H-M   'P 1'
#
loop_
_entity.id
_entity.type
_entity.pdbx_description
1 polymer ?
#
loop_
_entity_poly.entity_id
_entity_poly.type
_entity_poly.pdbx_seq_one_letter_code
_entity_poly.pdbx_strand_id
1 'polypeptide(L)'
;MTIPKKVSQEIIKKLVELKDTSELMLDLAYSALLLNSKELAEEVEQLEEHMDDLHTEFELLVLSSGFSPKESKDFLGLIRLGVVTEKIADAAAQIAEVVLRGLKPHPILKM
;
A
#
# COMPACT_ATOMS: atom_id res chain seq x y z
N MET A 1 -23.35 -1.87 21.13
CA MET A 1 -23.41 -0.52 20.56
C MET A 1 -22.93 -0.67 19.13
N THR A 2 -23.82 -0.54 18.16
CA THR A 2 -23.50 -0.73 16.73
C THR A 2 -22.70 0.48 16.27
N ILE A 3 -21.58 0.25 15.59
CA ILE A 3 -20.73 1.34 15.09
C ILE A 3 -21.53 2.25 14.16
N PRO A 4 -21.39 3.59 14.26
CA PRO A 4 -22.06 4.49 13.35
C PRO A 4 -21.70 4.18 11.90
N LYS A 5 -22.69 4.02 11.03
CA LYS A 5 -22.52 3.70 9.60
C LYS A 5 -21.47 4.58 8.90
N LYS A 6 -21.33 5.85 9.34
CA LYS A 6 -20.34 6.81 8.86
C LYS A 6 -18.88 6.38 9.12
N VAL A 7 -18.58 5.88 10.32
CA VAL A 7 -17.22 5.42 10.71
C VAL A 7 -16.81 4.21 9.86
N SER A 8 -17.74 3.27 9.64
CA SER A 8 -17.48 2.11 8.78
C SER A 8 -17.22 2.50 7.32
N GLN A 9 -17.94 3.49 6.77
CA GLN A 9 -17.69 3.99 5.41
C GLN A 9 -16.33 4.68 5.28
N GLU A 10 -15.90 5.40 6.31
CA GLU A 10 -14.60 6.08 6.33
C GLU A 10 -13.44 5.07 6.34
N ILE A 11 -13.54 4.01 7.15
CA ILE A 11 -12.55 2.92 7.17
C ILE A 11 -12.46 2.24 5.80
N ILE A 12 -13.60 1.94 5.17
CA ILE A 12 -13.61 1.33 3.83
C ILE A 12 -12.94 2.26 2.81
N LYS A 13 -13.20 3.57 2.88
CA LYS A 13 -12.58 4.54 1.98
C LYS A 13 -11.06 4.56 2.15
N LYS A 14 -10.56 4.56 3.38
CA LYS A 14 -9.11 4.49 3.66
C LYS A 14 -8.49 3.18 3.17
N LEU A 15 -9.19 2.06 3.32
CA LEU A 15 -8.71 0.79 2.76
C LEU A 15 -8.64 0.79 1.22
N VAL A 16 -9.60 1.42 0.55
CA VAL A 16 -9.58 1.59 -0.91
C VAL A 16 -8.38 2.45 -1.32
N GLU A 17 -8.11 3.53 -0.59
CA GLU A 17 -6.94 4.39 -0.82
C GLU A 17 -5.62 3.60 -0.71
N LEU A 18 -5.44 2.80 0.35
CA LEU A 18 -4.28 1.90 0.49
C LEU A 18 -4.14 0.92 -0.67
N LYS A 19 -5.24 0.27 -1.05
CA LYS A 19 -5.27 -0.68 -2.16
C LYS A 19 -4.85 0.01 -3.46
N ASP A 20 -5.50 1.11 -3.81
CA ASP A 20 -5.27 1.81 -5.08
C ASP A 20 -3.84 2.38 -5.16
N THR A 21 -3.30 2.89 -4.05
CA THR A 21 -1.89 3.31 -3.95
C THR A 21 -0.94 2.13 -4.17
N SER A 22 -1.17 0.99 -3.51
CA SER A 22 -0.32 -0.20 -3.67
C SER A 22 -0.32 -0.76 -5.10
N GLU A 23 -1.47 -0.69 -5.80
CA GLU A 23 -1.58 -1.11 -7.21
C GLU A 23 -0.81 -0.15 -8.14
N LEU A 24 -0.94 1.16 -7.92
CA LEU A 24 -0.20 2.17 -8.66
C LEU A 24 1.31 2.00 -8.49
N MET A 25 1.78 1.78 -7.25
CA MET A 25 3.19 1.54 -6.97
C MET A 25 3.71 0.32 -7.73
N LEU A 26 2.94 -0.77 -7.78
CA LEU A 26 3.33 -1.99 -8.50
C LEU A 26 3.45 -1.74 -10.01
N ASP A 27 2.49 -1.04 -10.60
CA ASP A 27 2.49 -0.69 -12.03
C ASP A 27 3.70 0.20 -12.38
N LEU A 28 4.00 1.19 -11.53
CA LEU A 28 5.15 2.07 -11.70
C LEU A 28 6.46 1.33 -11.51
N ALA A 29 6.59 0.45 -10.52
CA ALA A 29 7.80 -0.32 -10.26
C ALA A 29 8.15 -1.24 -11.43
N TYR A 30 7.16 -1.95 -11.98
CA TYR A 30 7.37 -2.75 -13.18
C TYR A 30 7.71 -1.90 -14.40
N SER A 31 7.06 -0.75 -14.56
CA SER A 31 7.37 0.19 -15.65
C SER A 31 8.79 0.75 -15.53
N ALA A 32 9.22 1.10 -14.32
CA ALA A 32 10.58 1.55 -14.02
C ALA A 32 11.61 0.48 -14.38
N LEU A 33 11.35 -0.78 -14.01
CA LEU A 33 12.23 -1.90 -14.31
C LEU A 33 12.34 -2.18 -15.81
N LEU A 34 11.20 -2.22 -16.52
CA LEU A 34 11.14 -2.51 -17.97
C LEU A 34 11.80 -1.41 -18.80
N LEU A 35 11.59 -0.14 -18.42
CA LEU A 35 12.11 1.02 -19.14
C LEU A 35 13.48 1.48 -18.63
N ASN A 36 13.98 0.86 -17.56
CA ASN A 36 15.17 1.30 -16.81
C ASN A 36 15.09 2.81 -16.47
N SER A 37 13.91 3.25 -16.01
CA SER A 37 13.60 4.65 -15.73
C SER A 37 13.78 4.95 -14.25
N LYS A 38 14.76 5.81 -13.93
CA LYS A 38 14.99 6.27 -12.55
C LYS A 38 13.87 7.19 -12.05
N GLU A 39 13.34 8.04 -12.91
CA GLU A 39 12.25 8.95 -12.58
C GLU A 39 11.01 8.19 -12.08
N LEU A 40 10.65 7.09 -12.76
CA LEU A 40 9.54 6.23 -12.31
C LEU A 40 9.86 5.51 -11.01
N ALA A 41 11.13 5.14 -10.78
CA ALA A 41 11.53 4.49 -9.54
C ALA A 41 11.53 5.47 -8.34
N GLU A 42 11.93 6.72 -8.56
CA GLU A 42 11.87 7.80 -7.56
C GLU A 42 10.42 8.13 -7.19
N GLU A 43 9.48 8.06 -8.14
CA GLU A 43 8.05 8.19 -7.86
C GLU A 43 7.53 7.05 -6.97
N VAL A 44 8.02 5.82 -7.17
CA VAL A 44 7.65 4.69 -6.30
C VAL A 44 8.16 4.91 -4.87
N GLU A 45 9.38 5.41 -4.66
CA GLU A 45 9.87 5.75 -3.31
C GLU A 45 9.02 6.85 -2.65
N GLN A 46 8.60 7.88 -3.40
CA GLN A 46 7.71 8.92 -2.85
C GLN A 46 6.33 8.35 -2.47
N LEU A 47 5.80 7.42 -3.26
CA LEU A 47 4.55 6.75 -2.95
C LEU A 47 4.68 5.78 -1.76
N GLU A 48 5.85 5.19 -1.53
CA GLU A 48 6.13 4.36 -0.35
C GLU A 48 6.03 5.20 0.93
N GLU A 49 6.67 6.37 0.98
CA GLU A 49 6.54 7.30 2.11
C GLU A 49 5.07 7.71 2.34
N HIS A 50 4.33 7.96 1.26
CA HIS A 50 2.90 8.27 1.35
C HIS A 50 2.06 7.08 1.85
N MET A 51 2.40 5.86 1.42
CA MET A 51 1.73 4.63 1.82
C MET A 51 1.89 4.36 3.32
N ASP A 52 3.07 4.61 3.88
CA ASP A 52 3.34 4.48 5.32
C ASP A 52 2.43 5.37 6.16
N ASP A 53 2.27 6.63 5.73
CA ASP A 53 1.37 7.60 6.36
C ASP A 53 -0.08 7.11 6.29
N LEU A 54 -0.54 6.71 5.09
CA LEU A 54 -1.89 6.19 4.89
C LEU A 54 -2.17 4.94 5.74
N HIS A 55 -1.18 4.05 5.86
CA HIS A 55 -1.31 2.79 6.59
C HIS A 55 -1.46 3.08 8.09
N THR A 56 -0.61 3.96 8.61
CA THR A 56 -0.68 4.42 10.02
C THR A 56 -2.02 5.08 10.32
N GLU A 57 -2.50 5.99 9.45
CA GLU A 57 -3.81 6.63 9.60
C GLU A 57 -4.95 5.60 9.63
N PHE A 58 -4.90 4.60 8.74
CA PHE A 58 -5.91 3.54 8.66
C PHE A 58 -5.95 2.69 9.93
N GLU A 59 -4.79 2.25 10.44
CA GLU A 59 -4.72 1.45 11.67
C GLU A 59 -5.29 2.22 12.87
N LEU A 60 -4.92 3.49 13.03
CA LEU A 60 -5.42 4.35 14.09
C LEU A 60 -6.94 4.58 13.98
N LEU A 61 -7.46 4.78 12.77
CA LEU A 61 -8.90 4.91 12.53
C LEU A 61 -9.65 3.63 12.91
N VAL A 62 -9.12 2.46 12.54
CA VAL A 62 -9.70 1.16 12.89
C VAL A 62 -9.70 0.96 14.41
N LEU A 63 -8.59 1.21 15.09
CA LEU A 63 -8.46 1.03 16.54
C LEU A 63 -9.34 1.99 17.35
N SER A 64 -9.55 3.21 16.85
CA SER A 64 -10.38 4.23 17.49
C SER A 64 -11.88 4.09 17.22
N SER A 65 -12.30 3.15 16.36
CA SER A 65 -13.70 2.98 15.94
C SER A 65 -14.67 2.45 17.02
N GLY A 66 -14.16 2.03 18.18
CA GLY A 66 -14.97 1.66 19.34
C GLY A 66 -15.74 0.34 19.19
N PHE A 67 -15.21 -0.63 18.42
CA PHE A 67 -15.83 -1.94 18.21
C PHE A 67 -15.97 -2.74 19.51
N SER A 68 -17.05 -3.52 19.61
CA SER A 68 -17.27 -4.44 20.73
C SER A 68 -16.45 -5.73 20.58
N PRO A 69 -16.24 -6.50 21.68
CA PRO A 69 -15.54 -7.79 21.59
C PRO A 69 -16.14 -8.77 20.57
N LYS A 70 -17.45 -8.71 20.33
CA LYS A 70 -18.13 -9.56 19.34
C LYS A 70 -17.80 -9.16 17.89
N GLU A 71 -17.56 -7.88 17.64
CA GLU A 71 -17.21 -7.32 16.33
C GLU A 71 -15.71 -7.37 16.05
N SER A 72 -14.88 -7.58 17.09
CA SER A 72 -13.40 -7.59 16.99
C SER A 72 -12.82 -8.45 15.86
N LYS A 73 -13.47 -9.57 15.53
CA LYS A 73 -13.04 -10.46 14.46
C LYS A 73 -13.11 -9.81 13.08
N ASP A 74 -14.13 -8.98 12.83
CA ASP A 74 -14.32 -8.31 11.54
C ASP A 74 -13.28 -7.18 11.38
N PHE A 75 -13.02 -6.43 12.46
CA PHE A 75 -12.00 -5.38 12.49
C PHE A 75 -10.57 -5.93 12.38
N LEU A 76 -10.30 -7.09 12.97
CA LEU A 76 -9.04 -7.81 12.75
C LEU A 76 -8.84 -8.14 11.26
N GLY A 77 -9.91 -8.47 10.54
CA GLY A 77 -9.88 -8.67 9.10
C GLY A 77 -9.45 -7.41 8.36
N LEU A 78 -9.98 -6.25 8.74
CA LEU A 78 -9.64 -4.95 8.14
C LEU A 78 -8.17 -4.58 8.38
N ILE A 79 -7.67 -4.72 9.61
CA ILE A 79 -6.25 -4.48 9.92
C ILE A 79 -5.36 -5.37 9.06
N ARG A 80 -5.67 -6.67 8.95
CA ARG A 80 -4.91 -7.59 8.12
C ARG A 80 -4.88 -7.21 6.65
N LEU A 81 -5.97 -6.64 6.12
CA LEU A 81 -6.00 -6.14 4.75
C LEU A 81 -5.08 -4.93 4.58
N GLY A 82 -5.10 -3.98 5.50
CA GLY A 82 -4.17 -2.83 5.51
C GLY A 82 -2.70 -3.27 5.52
N VAL A 83 -2.35 -4.22 6.38
CA VAL A 83 -1.00 -4.80 6.46
C VAL A 83 -0.59 -5.51 5.16
N VAL A 84 -1.52 -6.17 4.47
CA VAL A 84 -1.21 -6.84 3.20
C VAL A 84 -1.01 -5.82 2.08
N THR A 85 -1.77 -4.72 2.05
CA THR A 85 -1.58 -3.66 1.06
C THR A 85 -0.24 -2.94 1.23
N GLU A 86 0.19 -2.67 2.47
CA GLU A 86 1.52 -2.10 2.74
C GLU A 86 2.63 -3.04 2.28
N LYS A 87 2.56 -4.34 2.59
CA LYS A 87 3.55 -5.31 2.08
C LYS A 87 3.64 -5.39 0.56
N ILE A 88 2.55 -5.11 -0.17
CA ILE A 88 2.57 -5.02 -1.63
C ILE A 88 3.31 -3.76 -2.08
N ALA A 89 3.07 -2.63 -1.42
CA ALA A 89 3.77 -1.37 -1.64
C ALA A 89 5.28 -1.50 -1.37
N ASP A 90 5.69 -2.07 -0.24
CA ASP A 90 7.10 -2.35 0.08
C ASP A 90 7.77 -3.21 -1.00
N ALA A 91 7.07 -4.25 -1.46
CA ALA A 91 7.58 -5.12 -2.52
C ALA A 91 7.73 -4.37 -3.84
N ALA A 92 6.83 -3.44 -4.16
CA ALA A 92 6.96 -2.56 -5.32
C ALA A 92 8.17 -1.63 -5.19
N ALA A 93 8.38 -1.02 -4.02
CA ALA A 93 9.56 -0.19 -3.74
C ALA A 93 10.86 -0.99 -3.89
N GLN A 94 10.92 -2.23 -3.38
CA GLN A 94 12.07 -3.12 -3.57
C GLN A 94 12.36 -3.44 -5.04
N ILE A 95 11.33 -3.56 -5.88
CA ILE A 95 11.50 -3.72 -7.33
C ILE A 95 12.10 -2.45 -7.95
N ALA A 96 11.57 -1.29 -7.58
CA ALA A 96 12.05 0.01 -8.07
C ALA A 96 13.49 0.32 -7.62
N GLU A 97 13.86 -0.09 -6.40
CA GLU A 97 15.18 0.11 -5.81
C GLU A 97 16.31 -0.47 -6.69
N VAL A 98 16.05 -1.58 -7.39
CA VAL A 98 17.00 -2.19 -8.34
C VAL A 98 17.45 -1.17 -9.40
N VAL A 99 16.52 -0.34 -9.89
CA VAL A 99 16.78 0.70 -10.89
C VAL A 99 17.54 1.88 -10.29
N LEU A 100 17.18 2.30 -9.08
CA LEU A 100 17.85 3.39 -8.36
C LEU A 100 19.31 3.08 -8.06
N ARG A 101 19.59 1.84 -7.65
CA ARG A 101 20.95 1.31 -7.44
C ARG A 101 21.76 1.21 -8.74
N GLY A 102 21.17 1.49 -9.90
CA GLY A 102 21.83 1.47 -11.20
C GLY A 102 22.21 0.07 -11.67
N LEU A 103 21.54 -0.97 -11.14
CA LEU A 103 21.77 -2.34 -11.54
C LEU A 103 21.14 -2.55 -12.92
N LYS A 104 21.90 -3.14 -13.83
CA LYS A 104 21.38 -3.45 -15.17
C LYS A 104 20.45 -4.68 -15.09
N PRO A 105 19.17 -4.57 -15.49
CA PRO A 105 18.27 -5.71 -15.48
C PRO A 105 18.77 -6.86 -16.37
N HIS A 106 18.54 -8.09 -15.95
CA HIS A 106 18.92 -9.28 -16.72
C HIS A 106 18.22 -9.27 -18.10
N PRO A 107 18.86 -9.72 -19.20
CA PRO A 107 18.27 -9.70 -20.54
C PRO A 107 16.92 -10.39 -20.70
N ILE A 108 16.51 -11.25 -19.76
CA ILE A 108 15.17 -11.89 -19.76
C ILE A 108 14.03 -10.88 -19.62
N LEU A 109 14.32 -9.70 -19.07
CA LEU A 109 13.38 -8.59 -18.93
C LEU A 109 13.35 -7.68 -20.15
N LYS A 110 14.22 -7.92 -21.16
CA LYS A 110 14.13 -7.21 -22.44
C LYS A 110 13.02 -7.83 -23.27
N MET A 111 12.06 -7.01 -23.68
CA MET A 111 11.09 -7.35 -24.74
C MET A 111 11.76 -7.38 -26.12
#